data_AF-A0AAN7GRN3-F1
#
_entry.id   AF-A0AAN7GRN3-F1
#
_cell.length_a   1.000
_cell.length_b   1.000
_cell.length_c   1.000
_cell.angle_alpha   90.00
_cell.angle_beta   90.00
_cell.angle_gamma   90.00
#
_symmetry.space_group_name_H-M   'P 1'
#
loop_
_entity.id
_entity.type
_entity.pdbx_description
1 polymer ?
#
loop_
_entity_poly.entity_id
_entity_poly.type
_entity_poly.pdbx_seq_one_letter_code
_entity_poly.pdbx_strand_id
1 'polypeptide(L)'
;MGSCISIECGSSSSSSLSSAVVLRRRNANGPKSVNSPFGNPKNEPLYRVPGRLFLNGSSEVASLFTQQGKKGINQDAMIVWENFITRKDTVFCGIFDGHGPYGHLVAKRVRDSLPLRLLSHWEVKNNKENIL
;
A
#
# COMPACT_ATOMS: atom_id res chain seq x y z
N MET A 1 0.36 24.65 9.02
CA MET A 1 1.06 23.76 8.08
C MET A 1 1.84 22.78 8.95
N GLY A 2 1.47 21.49 8.93
CA GLY A 2 2.01 20.52 9.88
C GLY A 2 3.39 20.04 9.46
N SER A 3 4.33 19.97 10.40
CA SER A 3 5.66 19.38 10.21
C SER A 3 5.54 17.88 9.92
N CYS A 4 6.12 17.44 8.81
CA CYS A 4 6.41 16.04 8.55
C CYS A 4 7.45 15.54 9.56
N ILE A 5 7.10 14.53 10.35
CA ILE A 5 8.02 13.85 11.26
C ILE A 5 8.59 12.66 10.49
N SER A 6 9.87 12.72 10.15
CA SER A 6 10.62 11.57 9.64
C SER A 6 11.04 10.70 10.83
N ILE A 7 10.64 9.42 10.82
CA ILE A 7 11.22 8.43 11.73
C ILE A 7 12.50 7.92 11.06
N GLU A 8 13.64 8.18 11.69
CA GLU A 8 14.92 7.59 11.32
C GLU A 8 14.94 6.12 11.74
N CYS A 9 15.05 5.20 10.78
CA CYS A 9 15.35 3.80 11.02
C CYS A 9 16.87 3.59 10.94
N GLY A 10 17.53 3.57 12.10
CA GLY A 10 18.93 3.19 12.24
C GLY A 10 19.16 1.72 11.91
N SER A 11 20.14 1.45 11.05
CA SER A 11 20.59 0.12 10.67
C SER A 11 21.51 -0.49 11.73
N SER A 12 21.10 -1.63 12.32
CA SER A 12 21.97 -2.56 13.03
C SER A 12 21.47 -4.00 12.87
N SER A 13 22.40 -4.90 12.54
CA SER A 13 22.23 -6.33 12.42
C SER A 13 22.03 -7.03 13.78
N SER A 14 21.34 -8.17 13.72
CA SER A 14 21.30 -9.29 14.67
C SER A 14 20.51 -9.16 15.99
N SER A 15 19.61 -10.14 16.12
CA SER A 15 19.04 -10.75 17.33
C SER A 15 17.94 -10.02 18.12
N SER A 16 16.83 -10.75 18.29
CA SER A 16 15.87 -10.65 19.40
C SER A 16 14.92 -9.43 19.42
N LEU A 17 13.84 -9.49 18.63
CA LEU A 17 12.69 -8.60 18.80
C LEU A 17 11.77 -9.12 19.93
N SER A 18 12.12 -8.79 21.16
CA SER A 18 11.17 -8.68 22.27
C SER A 18 11.10 -7.21 22.67
N SER A 19 10.13 -6.46 22.12
CA SER A 19 9.83 -5.11 22.59
C SER A 19 8.32 -4.86 22.54
N ALA A 20 7.76 -4.68 23.72
CA ALA A 20 6.36 -4.53 24.00
C ALA A 20 5.73 -3.37 23.24
N VAL A 21 4.81 -3.69 22.32
CA VAL A 21 3.78 -2.76 21.88
C VAL A 21 2.79 -2.56 23.03
N VAL A 22 2.74 -1.34 23.57
CA VAL A 22 1.68 -0.90 24.47
C VAL A 22 0.35 -0.98 23.73
N LEU A 23 -0.34 -2.11 23.89
CA LEU A 23 -1.72 -2.32 23.46
C LEU A 23 -2.63 -1.41 24.29
N ARG A 24 -2.94 -0.23 23.76
CA ARG A 24 -4.02 0.60 24.31
C ARG A 24 -5.35 -0.09 23.97
N ARG A 25 -5.87 -0.89 24.91
CA ARG A 25 -7.20 -1.54 24.84
C ARG A 25 -8.27 -0.48 24.54
N ARG A 26 -8.82 -0.50 23.31
CA ARG A 26 -10.11 0.15 23.03
C ARG A 26 -11.22 -0.84 23.36
N ASN A 27 -12.17 -0.37 24.17
CA ASN A 27 -13.35 -1.09 24.59
C ASN A 27 -14.17 -1.50 23.35
N ALA A 28 -14.35 -2.80 23.13
CA ALA A 28 -15.00 -3.35 21.95
C ALA A 28 -16.51 -3.49 22.19
N ASN A 29 -17.26 -2.43 21.91
CA ASN A 29 -18.71 -2.49 21.70
C ASN A 29 -19.04 -1.67 20.43
N GLY A 30 -18.79 -2.26 19.27
CA GLY A 30 -19.19 -1.74 17.95
C GLY A 30 -19.84 -2.85 17.13
N PRO A 31 -20.80 -2.54 16.24
CA PRO A 31 -21.65 -3.54 15.61
C PRO A 31 -20.84 -4.45 14.69
N LYS A 32 -21.17 -5.74 14.71
CA LYS A 32 -20.56 -6.80 13.90
C LYS A 32 -20.74 -6.46 12.41
N SER A 33 -19.62 -6.27 11.71
CA SER A 33 -19.59 -6.07 10.26
C SER A 33 -20.17 -7.30 9.57
N VAL A 34 -21.32 -7.12 8.93
CA VAL A 34 -21.96 -8.11 8.06
C VAL A 34 -21.01 -8.42 6.90
N ASN A 35 -20.72 -9.69 6.69
CA ASN A 35 -19.91 -10.18 5.57
C ASN A 35 -20.59 -9.76 4.25
N SER A 36 -19.90 -9.00 3.40
CA SER A 36 -20.38 -8.73 2.04
C SER A 36 -20.11 -9.97 1.16
N PRO A 37 -21.03 -10.37 0.28
CA PRO A 37 -20.94 -11.62 -0.46
C PRO A 37 -20.04 -11.55 -1.71
N PHE A 38 -19.23 -10.50 -1.86
CA PHE A 38 -18.40 -10.26 -3.06
C PHE A 38 -16.88 -10.35 -2.79
N GLY A 39 -16.47 -11.27 -1.91
CA GLY A 39 -15.06 -11.59 -1.69
C GLY A 39 -14.48 -12.41 -2.85
N ASN A 40 -13.98 -11.74 -3.89
CA ASN A 40 -13.27 -12.38 -5.00
C ASN A 40 -11.89 -12.91 -4.50
N PRO A 41 -11.54 -14.19 -4.69
CA PRO A 41 -10.41 -14.85 -4.02
C PRO A 41 -9.02 -14.55 -4.60
N LYS A 42 -8.81 -13.38 -5.24
CA LYS A 42 -7.51 -12.98 -5.83
C LYS A 42 -6.88 -11.74 -5.19
N ASN A 43 -7.44 -11.23 -4.10
CA ASN A 43 -6.83 -10.14 -3.35
C ASN A 43 -5.92 -10.73 -2.27
N GLU A 44 -4.76 -11.25 -2.66
CA GLU A 44 -3.69 -11.52 -1.68
C GLU A 44 -3.45 -10.20 -0.93
N PRO A 45 -3.48 -10.22 0.41
CA PRO A 45 -3.39 -9.01 1.18
C PRO A 45 -2.11 -8.25 0.82
N LEU A 46 -2.25 -6.98 0.45
CA LEU A 46 -1.15 -6.14 -0.02
C LEU A 46 0.03 -6.08 0.97
N TYR A 47 -0.23 -6.34 2.25
CA TYR A 47 0.78 -6.38 3.32
C TYR A 47 1.77 -7.54 3.18
N ARG A 48 1.49 -8.55 2.35
CA ARG A 48 2.36 -9.72 2.17
C ARG A 48 3.48 -9.51 1.16
N VAL A 49 3.40 -8.47 0.33
CA VAL A 49 4.38 -8.21 -0.72
C VAL A 49 5.47 -7.27 -0.20
N PRO A 50 6.74 -7.71 -0.13
CA PRO A 50 7.85 -6.87 0.33
C PRO A 50 8.04 -5.62 -0.52
N GLY A 51 8.60 -4.56 0.08
CA GLY A 51 8.89 -3.29 -0.59
C GLY A 51 7.65 -2.46 -0.94
N ARG A 52 6.45 -2.86 -0.49
CA ARG A 52 5.20 -2.16 -0.78
C ARG A 52 4.72 -1.31 0.41
N LEU A 53 4.60 -0.01 0.20
CA LEU A 53 4.03 0.96 1.13
C LEU A 53 2.72 1.52 0.56
N PHE A 54 1.62 1.52 1.32
CA PHE A 54 0.32 2.03 0.85
C PHE A 54 -0.50 2.73 1.95
N LEU A 55 0.13 2.96 3.10
CA LEU A 55 -0.36 3.74 4.22
C LEU A 55 0.63 4.89 4.46
N ASN A 56 0.27 5.84 5.32
CA ASN A 56 1.19 6.89 5.73
C ASN A 56 2.46 6.27 6.34
N GLY A 57 3.62 6.67 5.84
CA GLY A 57 4.90 6.10 6.22
C GLY A 57 6.00 6.47 5.23
N SER A 58 7.19 5.96 5.45
CA SER A 58 8.35 6.22 4.60
C SER A 58 9.30 5.03 4.58
N SER A 59 10.16 5.04 3.58
CA SER A 59 11.39 4.26 3.48
C SER A 59 12.56 5.22 3.27
N GLU A 60 13.74 4.67 2.98
CA GLU A 60 14.92 5.44 2.61
C GLU A 60 14.73 6.27 1.32
N VAL A 61 13.95 5.75 0.36
CA VAL A 61 13.85 6.33 -0.98
C VAL A 61 12.53 7.06 -1.25
N ALA A 62 11.52 6.87 -0.41
CA ALA A 62 10.20 7.46 -0.62
C ALA A 62 9.43 7.71 0.68
N SER A 63 8.52 8.68 0.64
CA SER A 63 7.54 8.89 1.71
C SER A 63 6.14 9.02 1.13
N LEU A 64 5.16 8.56 1.90
CA LEU A 64 3.74 8.59 1.58
C LEU A 64 2.98 9.24 2.70
N PHE A 65 2.13 10.20 2.34
CA PHE A 65 1.24 10.84 3.28
C PHE A 65 -0.06 11.24 2.61
N THR A 66 -1.17 10.86 3.23
CA THR A 66 -2.49 11.38 2.92
C THR A 66 -3.22 11.75 4.21
N GLN A 67 -4.07 12.77 4.14
CA GLN A 67 -4.85 13.25 5.26
C GLN A 67 -6.29 13.47 4.80
N GLN A 68 -7.24 12.96 5.58
CA GLN A 68 -8.64 13.26 5.35
C GLN A 68 -8.91 14.75 5.62
N GLY A 69 -9.38 15.47 4.59
CA GLY A 69 -9.82 16.85 4.70
C GLY A 69 -11.25 16.98 5.26
N LYS A 70 -11.87 18.15 5.04
CA LYS A 70 -13.24 18.45 5.52
C LYS A 70 -14.36 17.94 4.59
N LYS A 71 -14.03 17.40 3.42
CA LYS A 71 -14.98 17.00 2.35
C LYS A 71 -15.64 15.62 2.57
N GLY A 72 -15.51 15.02 3.76
CA GLY A 72 -16.00 13.67 4.05
C GLY A 72 -14.89 12.63 4.05
N ILE A 73 -15.21 11.38 3.75
CA ILE A 73 -14.23 10.27 3.71
C ILE A 73 -13.10 10.61 2.73
N ASN A 74 -11.86 10.30 3.12
CA ASN A 74 -10.74 10.42 2.20
C ASN A 74 -10.91 9.45 1.04
N GLN A 75 -11.04 9.99 -0.18
CA GLN A 75 -11.22 9.19 -1.38
C GLN A 75 -9.89 8.86 -2.08
N ASP A 76 -8.79 9.44 -1.60
CA ASP A 76 -7.46 9.18 -2.11
C ASP A 76 -6.99 7.75 -1.75
N ALA A 77 -6.22 7.16 -2.65
CA ALA A 77 -5.42 5.97 -2.37
C ALA A 77 -4.01 6.18 -2.94
N MET A 78 -3.01 5.61 -2.29
CA MET A 78 -1.61 5.77 -2.70
C MET A 78 -0.81 4.49 -2.50
N ILE A 79 0.24 4.31 -3.29
CA ILE A 79 1.17 3.20 -3.18
C ILE A 79 2.57 3.62 -3.65
N VAL A 80 3.58 3.11 -2.95
CA VAL A 80 4.97 3.01 -3.37
C VAL A 80 5.30 1.52 -3.37
N TRP A 81 5.97 1.06 -4.41
CA TRP A 81 6.45 -0.32 -4.50
C TRP A 81 7.88 -0.31 -5.03
N GLU A 82 8.83 -0.55 -4.12
CA GLU A 82 10.25 -0.64 -4.40
C GLU A 82 10.62 -1.97 -5.06
N ASN A 83 11.73 -1.96 -5.80
CA ASN A 83 12.22 -3.10 -6.56
C ASN A 83 11.14 -3.69 -7.48
N PHE A 84 10.35 -2.81 -8.09
CA PHE A 84 9.21 -3.20 -8.93
C PHE A 84 9.69 -4.00 -10.16
N ILE A 85 8.91 -4.99 -10.61
CA ILE A 85 9.30 -5.88 -11.74
C ILE A 85 10.62 -6.62 -11.45
N THR A 86 10.94 -6.87 -10.18
CA THR A 86 12.17 -7.58 -9.77
C THR A 86 13.45 -6.88 -10.26
N ARG A 87 13.37 -5.58 -10.59
CA ARG A 87 14.52 -4.76 -11.00
C ARG A 87 14.96 -3.92 -9.83
N LYS A 88 16.23 -4.07 -9.43
CA LYS A 88 16.86 -3.19 -8.45
C LYS A 88 16.75 -1.74 -8.90
N ASP A 89 16.62 -0.84 -7.92
CA ASP A 89 16.57 0.61 -8.12
C ASP A 89 15.39 1.11 -8.97
N THR A 90 14.33 0.31 -9.07
CA THR A 90 13.08 0.73 -9.71
C THR A 90 11.97 0.87 -8.68
N VAL A 91 11.22 1.95 -8.77
CA VAL A 91 10.12 2.25 -7.86
C VAL A 91 8.87 2.53 -8.67
N PHE A 92 7.78 1.84 -8.34
CA PHE A 92 6.46 2.20 -8.82
C PHE A 92 5.77 3.09 -7.78
N CYS A 93 5.32 4.27 -8.22
CA CYS A 93 4.55 5.20 -7.40
C CYS A 93 3.19 5.45 -8.05
N GLY A 94 2.11 5.29 -7.30
CA GLY A 94 0.75 5.56 -7.77
C GLY A 94 -0.04 6.36 -6.75
N ILE A 95 -0.61 7.49 -7.19
CA ILE A 95 -1.57 8.30 -6.44
C ILE A 95 -2.89 8.27 -7.19
N PHE A 96 -3.97 7.94 -6.50
CA PHE A 96 -5.29 7.72 -7.09
C PHE A 96 -6.31 8.60 -6.37
N ASP A 97 -6.78 9.63 -7.08
CA ASP A 97 -7.83 10.53 -6.60
C ASP A 97 -9.21 9.93 -6.91
N GLY A 98 -9.88 9.41 -5.87
CA GLY A 98 -11.21 8.84 -6.00
C GLY A 98 -12.28 9.94 -6.07
N HIS A 99 -13.27 9.75 -6.94
CA HIS A 99 -14.42 10.67 -7.06
C HIS A 99 -15.76 9.93 -7.00
N GLY A 100 -16.81 10.65 -6.59
CA GLY A 100 -18.18 10.17 -6.53
C GLY A 100 -18.52 9.35 -5.27
N PRO A 101 -19.74 8.78 -5.18
CA PRO A 101 -20.21 8.09 -3.97
C PRO A 101 -19.31 6.91 -3.54
N TYR A 102 -18.66 6.26 -4.50
CA TYR A 102 -17.81 5.09 -4.29
C TYR A 102 -16.34 5.34 -4.66
N GLY A 103 -15.92 6.61 -4.80
CA GLY A 103 -14.58 6.97 -5.26
C GLY A 103 -13.46 6.30 -4.46
N HIS A 104 -13.61 6.25 -3.13
CA HIS A 104 -12.66 5.60 -2.22
C HIS A 104 -12.53 4.08 -2.45
N LEU A 105 -13.58 3.39 -2.91
CA LEU A 105 -13.52 1.96 -3.23
C LEU A 105 -12.80 1.74 -4.56
N VAL A 106 -13.10 2.57 -5.55
CA VAL A 106 -12.48 2.50 -6.87
C VAL A 106 -11.00 2.85 -6.79
N ALA A 107 -10.62 3.94 -6.11
CA ALA A 107 -9.23 4.33 -5.93
C ALA A 107 -8.40 3.23 -5.25
N LYS A 108 -8.93 2.61 -4.19
CA LYS A 108 -8.30 1.44 -3.54
C LYS A 108 -8.19 0.25 -4.50
N ARG A 109 -9.24 -0.04 -5.27
CA ARG A 109 -9.21 -1.15 -6.23
C ARG A 109 -8.17 -0.94 -7.32
N VAL A 110 -8.02 0.29 -7.82
CA VAL A 110 -6.99 0.64 -8.80
C VAL A 110 -5.60 0.48 -8.18
N ARG A 111 -5.36 1.04 -6.99
CA ARG A 111 -4.11 0.86 -6.22
C ARG A 111 -3.71 -0.61 -6.08
N ASP A 112 -4.68 -1.48 -5.80
CA ASP A 112 -4.43 -2.88 -5.49
C ASP A 112 -4.20 -3.74 -6.74
N SER A 113 -4.79 -3.36 -7.88
CA SER A 113 -4.80 -4.18 -9.09
C SER A 113 -3.91 -3.65 -10.22
N LEU A 114 -3.78 -2.33 -10.38
CA LEU A 114 -3.02 -1.73 -11.47
C LEU A 114 -1.54 -2.14 -11.45
N PRO A 115 -0.81 -2.10 -10.33
CA PRO A 115 0.61 -2.48 -10.30
C PRO A 115 0.80 -3.95 -10.66
N LEU A 116 -0.11 -4.83 -10.24
CA LEU A 116 -0.05 -6.25 -10.59
C LEU A 116 -0.29 -6.49 -12.08
N ARG A 117 -1.22 -5.76 -12.71
CA ARG A 117 -1.46 -5.86 -14.15
C ARG A 117 -0.28 -5.35 -14.96
N LEU A 118 0.35 -4.25 -14.51
CA LEU A 118 1.57 -3.73 -15.13
C LEU A 118 2.71 -4.73 -15.05
N LEU A 119 2.90 -5.37 -13.88
CA LEU A 119 3.88 -6.43 -13.68
C LEU A 119 3.67 -7.58 -14.69
N SER A 120 2.46 -8.13 -14.77
CA SER A 120 2.14 -9.22 -15.70
C SER A 120 2.37 -8.84 -17.17
N HIS A 121 2.02 -7.60 -17.56
CA HIS A 121 2.23 -7.15 -18.94
C HIS A 121 3.72 -6.98 -19.26
N TRP A 122 4.53 -6.56 -18.29
CA TRP A 122 5.96 -6.39 -18.47
C TRP A 122 6.69 -7.74 -18.54
N GLU A 123 6.31 -8.71 -17.71
CA GLU A 123 6.84 -10.09 -17.75
C GLU A 123 6.58 -10.74 -19.12
N VAL A 124 5.39 -10.55 -19.69
CA VAL A 124 5.05 -11.08 -21.02
C VAL A 124 5.90 -10.45 -22.13
N LYS A 125 6.21 -9.14 -22.04
CA LYS A 125 7.09 -8.48 -23.02
C LYS A 125 8.52 -9.03 -22.97
N ASN A 126 9.10 -9.13 -21.78
CA ASN A 126 10.45 -9.67 -21.60
C ASN A 126 10.56 -11.10 -22.14
N ASN A 127 9.52 -11.92 -21.94
CA ASN A 127 9.52 -13.29 -22.45
C ASN A 127 9.45 -13.37 -23.99
N LYS A 128 8.81 -12.40 -24.66
CA LYS A 128 8.74 -12.36 -26.13
C LYS A 128 10.05 -11.88 -26.76
N GLU A 129 10.74 -10.95 -26.12
CA GLU A 129 12.04 -10.45 -26.59
C GLU A 129 13.16 -11.48 -26.43
N ASN A 130 13.04 -12.42 -25.49
CA ASN A 130 14.01 -13.52 -25.31
C ASN A 130 13.76 -14.74 -26.23
N ILE A 131 12.73 -14.72 -27.08
CA ILE A 131 12.37 -15.84 -27.98
C ILE A 131 12.58 -15.46 -29.48
N LEU A 132 12.99 -14.21 -29.75
CA LEU A 132 13.41 -13.75 -31.08
C LEU A 132 14.94 -13.62 -31.13
#